data_AF-A0A955X1M0-F1
#
_entry.id   AF-A0A955X1M0-F1
#
_cell.length_a   1.000
_cell.length_b   1.000
_cell.length_c   1.000
_cell.angle_alpha   90.00
_cell.angle_beta   90.00
_cell.angle_gamma   90.00
#
_symmetry.space_group_name_H-M   'P 1'
#
loop_
_entity.id
_entity.type
_entity.pdbx_description
1 polymer ?
#
loop_
_entity_poly.entity_id
_entity_poly.type
_entity_poly.pdbx_seq_one_letter_code
_entity_poly.pdbx_strand_id
1 'polypeptide(L)'
;MRRLPLVLLALALPLAACKAKMDAPPERIDVPAPPSPDPGSVHFAVSGSDTLDVRAVGPRCSDVDGGVDFSAAGDGWRLTGWPPRKGQDADLRVTVGDHTYVWEPGEGTVAFHDKTVRFDAPMKRWKSTELVHLVGEVRCESLDAKVPIAKEVVALLGSSSSAEVRPFATYEFGRAKDARAISVVVSESSAPGIVEALRARLGKGWSAWQGTSRFVDEGHHDVEVVVGPVRGPADIIRIAHVDPVNYDLTTEDVVAKVRAWDEQYGVDVRQADVESVELAFIRLPDAAVPALAKEIYEFCPDSVDQGVGSLEALAAIIRAHKRIVLWWD
;
A
#
# COMPACT_ATOMS: atom_id res chain seq x y z
N MET A 1 36.28 1.70 -56.00
CA MET A 1 36.16 2.85 -55.07
C MET A 1 35.18 3.85 -55.63
N ARG A 2 34.36 4.45 -54.75
CA ARG A 2 33.39 5.55 -54.93
C ARG A 2 32.04 5.22 -55.58
N ARG A 3 31.03 4.98 -54.73
CA ARG A 3 29.60 5.24 -55.02
C ARG A 3 29.27 6.67 -54.57
N LEU A 4 28.54 7.43 -55.39
CA LEU A 4 27.89 8.70 -55.05
C LEU A 4 26.73 8.46 -54.07
N PRO A 5 26.39 9.41 -53.18
CA PRO A 5 25.10 9.40 -52.49
C PRO A 5 24.04 10.14 -53.32
N LEU A 6 22.85 9.55 -53.36
CA LEU A 6 21.63 10.10 -53.92
C LEU A 6 21.02 11.14 -52.96
N VAL A 7 20.38 12.13 -53.57
CA VAL A 7 19.77 13.33 -53.01
C VAL A 7 18.64 13.03 -52.01
N LEU A 8 18.69 13.65 -50.82
CA LEU A 8 17.56 13.78 -49.89
C LEU A 8 16.74 15.01 -50.30
N LEU A 9 15.53 14.81 -50.81
CA LEU A 9 14.55 15.87 -51.03
C LEU A 9 13.60 15.87 -49.82
N ALA A 10 13.74 16.88 -48.94
CA ALA A 10 12.89 17.05 -47.78
C ALA A 10 11.56 17.72 -48.19
N LEU A 11 10.45 17.00 -48.02
CA LEU A 11 9.10 17.56 -48.03
C LEU A 11 8.84 18.21 -46.66
N ALA A 12 8.84 19.54 -46.64
CA ALA A 12 8.42 20.32 -45.48
C ALA A 12 6.88 20.32 -45.37
N LEU A 13 6.35 19.53 -44.44
CA LEU A 13 4.98 19.65 -43.95
C LEU A 13 4.96 20.58 -42.71
N PRO A 14 3.85 21.30 -42.44
CA PRO A 14 3.81 22.32 -41.40
C PRO A 14 3.80 21.69 -40.00
N LEU A 15 4.97 21.69 -39.34
CA LEU A 15 5.20 21.24 -37.96
C LEU A 15 4.40 21.99 -36.87
N ALA A 16 3.72 23.09 -37.22
CA ALA A 16 3.02 23.93 -36.26
C ALA A 16 1.70 23.35 -35.73
N ALA A 17 1.00 22.50 -36.50
CA ALA A 17 -0.30 21.95 -36.09
C ALA A 17 -0.21 20.65 -35.27
N CYS A 18 0.89 19.91 -35.38
CA CYS A 18 1.11 18.69 -34.55
C CYS A 18 1.55 19.03 -33.12
N LYS A 19 2.21 20.16 -32.89
CA LYS A 19 2.76 20.48 -31.57
C LYS A 19 1.67 20.79 -30.54
N ALA A 20 0.63 21.52 -30.95
CA ALA A 20 -0.46 21.92 -30.05
C ALA A 20 -1.37 20.77 -29.57
N LYS A 21 -1.36 19.61 -30.25
CA LYS A 21 -2.16 18.43 -29.85
C LYS A 21 -1.40 17.47 -28.92
N MET A 22 -0.09 17.66 -28.75
CA MET A 22 0.76 16.87 -27.85
C MET A 22 0.95 17.53 -26.47
N ASP A 23 0.62 18.82 -26.34
CA ASP A 23 0.86 19.59 -25.10
C ASP A 23 -0.34 19.63 -24.15
N ALA A 24 -1.52 19.15 -24.56
CA ALA A 24 -2.66 19.02 -23.67
C ALA A 24 -2.51 17.73 -22.83
N PRO A 25 -2.57 17.80 -21.48
CA PRO A 25 -2.54 16.60 -20.66
C PRO A 25 -3.70 15.68 -21.08
N PRO A 26 -3.47 14.36 -21.11
CA PRO A 26 -4.51 13.43 -21.53
C PRO A 26 -5.74 13.59 -20.62
N GLU A 27 -6.91 13.52 -21.24
CA GLU A 27 -8.18 13.58 -20.50
C GLU A 27 -8.23 12.44 -19.49
N ARG A 28 -8.39 12.79 -18.21
CA ARG A 28 -8.58 11.81 -17.15
C ARG A 28 -9.95 11.18 -17.31
N ILE A 29 -10.01 9.87 -17.17
CA ILE A 29 -11.30 9.19 -17.10
C ILE A 29 -11.92 9.48 -15.73
N ASP A 30 -13.19 9.91 -15.74
CA ASP A 30 -13.97 10.10 -14.53
C ASP A 30 -14.38 8.73 -13.98
N VAL A 31 -13.43 8.07 -13.33
CA VAL A 31 -13.67 6.81 -12.64
C VAL A 31 -14.04 7.16 -11.21
N PRO A 32 -15.23 6.75 -10.74
CA PRO A 32 -15.56 6.91 -9.33
C PRO A 32 -14.46 6.25 -8.50
N ALA A 33 -13.97 6.97 -7.50
CA ALA A 33 -13.04 6.39 -6.54
C ALA A 33 -13.69 5.11 -5.98
N PRO A 34 -12.89 4.07 -5.67
CA PRO A 34 -13.37 2.94 -4.91
C PRO A 34 -14.16 3.45 -3.70
N PRO A 35 -15.35 2.89 -3.39
CA PRO A 35 -16.05 3.24 -2.17
C PRO A 35 -15.07 3.13 -0.99
N SER A 36 -14.94 4.22 -0.24
CA SER A 36 -14.32 4.14 1.07
C SER A 36 -15.16 3.17 1.90
N PRO A 37 -14.57 2.24 2.66
CA PRO A 37 -15.34 1.51 3.66
C PRO A 37 -16.02 2.54 4.57
N ASP A 38 -17.33 2.37 4.78
CA ASP A 38 -18.09 3.23 5.68
C ASP A 38 -17.46 3.15 7.08
N PRO A 39 -17.26 4.28 7.78
CA PRO A 39 -16.75 4.25 9.14
C PRO A 39 -17.69 3.45 10.03
N GLY A 40 -17.17 2.39 10.64
CA GLY A 40 -17.89 1.63 11.66
C GLY A 40 -17.93 2.37 12.99
N SER A 41 -18.94 2.09 13.82
CA SER A 41 -18.92 2.47 15.24
C SER A 41 -18.69 1.25 16.12
N VAL A 42 -17.92 1.41 17.20
CA VAL A 42 -17.78 0.38 18.24
C VAL A 42 -18.27 0.95 19.55
N HIS A 43 -19.09 0.16 20.26
CA HIS A 43 -19.59 0.51 21.58
C HIS A 43 -18.91 -0.36 22.63
N PHE A 44 -18.36 0.28 23.65
CA PHE A 44 -17.83 -0.40 24.82
C PHE A 44 -18.79 -0.23 26.00
N ALA A 45 -18.90 -1.25 26.84
CA ALA A 45 -19.70 -1.26 28.06
C ALA A 45 -18.87 -1.90 29.19
N VAL A 46 -18.24 -1.10 30.05
CA VAL A 46 -17.55 -1.61 31.24
C VAL A 46 -18.56 -1.85 32.36
N SER A 47 -18.67 -3.08 32.88
CA SER A 47 -19.56 -3.35 34.02
C SER A 47 -18.80 -4.09 35.14
N GLY A 48 -18.81 -3.53 36.35
CA GLY A 48 -18.16 -4.12 37.52
C GLY A 48 -16.63 -4.03 37.50
N SER A 49 -16.00 -4.39 38.62
CA SER A 49 -14.55 -4.27 38.84
C SER A 49 -13.70 -5.07 37.84
N ASP A 50 -14.25 -6.19 37.37
CA ASP A 50 -13.54 -7.30 36.70
C ASP A 50 -13.52 -7.31 35.15
N THR A 51 -14.55 -6.72 34.53
CA THR A 51 -15.01 -7.17 33.20
C THR A 51 -15.42 -6.03 32.26
N LEU A 52 -14.85 -6.03 31.06
CA LEU A 52 -15.22 -5.16 29.95
C LEU A 52 -16.08 -5.97 28.97
N ASP A 53 -17.33 -5.56 28.75
CA ASP A 53 -18.14 -6.05 27.63
C ASP A 53 -17.90 -5.15 26.41
N VAL A 54 -17.49 -5.74 25.29
CA VAL A 54 -17.30 -5.03 24.02
C VAL A 54 -18.40 -5.45 23.05
N ARG A 55 -19.11 -4.48 22.48
CA ARG A 55 -20.07 -4.69 21.38
C ARG A 55 -19.77 -3.72 20.24
N ALA A 56 -19.15 -4.22 19.18
CA ALA A 56 -19.03 -3.46 17.94
C ALA A 56 -20.39 -3.38 17.22
N VAL A 57 -20.79 -2.19 16.75
CA VAL A 57 -22.02 -2.01 15.96
C VAL A 57 -21.69 -1.09 14.78
N GLY A 58 -21.31 -1.67 13.65
CA GLY A 58 -20.99 -0.92 12.43
C GLY A 58 -20.74 -1.84 11.22
N PRO A 59 -20.65 -1.27 10.00
CA PRO A 59 -20.18 -2.00 8.82
C PRO A 59 -18.84 -2.69 9.13
N ARG A 60 -18.74 -3.94 8.71
CA ARG A 60 -17.60 -4.81 8.99
C ARG A 60 -16.46 -4.48 8.03
N CYS A 61 -15.22 -4.47 8.50
CA CYS A 61 -14.08 -4.59 7.57
C CYS A 61 -14.06 -6.00 6.90
N SER A 62 -14.85 -6.96 7.40
CA SER A 62 -14.82 -8.39 7.08
C SER A 62 -15.87 -8.90 6.06
N ASP A 63 -16.13 -8.17 4.97
CA ASP A 63 -16.56 -8.81 3.71
C ASP A 63 -15.37 -9.47 2.96
N VAL A 64 -14.32 -9.79 3.72
CA VAL A 64 -13.03 -10.37 3.35
C VAL A 64 -12.61 -11.26 4.50
N ASP A 65 -12.19 -12.47 4.17
CA ASP A 65 -12.05 -13.59 5.09
C ASP A 65 -11.25 -13.27 6.37
N GLY A 66 -11.81 -13.68 7.51
CA GLY A 66 -11.21 -13.53 8.84
C GLY A 66 -11.96 -12.55 9.75
N GLY A 67 -13.25 -12.77 9.98
CA GLY A 67 -14.07 -11.89 10.84
C GLY A 67 -13.60 -11.90 12.29
N VAL A 68 -13.25 -10.72 12.82
CA VAL A 68 -13.26 -10.48 14.27
C VAL A 68 -14.70 -10.16 14.66
N ASP A 69 -15.41 -11.16 15.17
CA ASP A 69 -16.73 -10.97 15.77
C ASP A 69 -16.52 -10.46 17.20
N PHE A 70 -16.80 -9.18 17.46
CA PHE A 70 -16.77 -8.63 18.82
C PHE A 70 -18.12 -8.88 19.49
N SER A 71 -18.36 -10.14 19.90
CA SER A 71 -19.43 -10.48 20.83
C SER A 71 -18.85 -11.12 22.08
N ALA A 72 -18.74 -10.35 23.16
CA ALA A 72 -18.51 -10.92 24.48
C ALA A 72 -19.81 -11.55 25.00
N ALA A 73 -19.92 -12.86 24.81
CA ALA A 73 -20.73 -13.75 25.64
C ALA A 73 -19.95 -15.07 25.74
N GLY A 74 -18.74 -15.00 26.29
CA GLY A 74 -17.86 -16.15 26.42
C GLY A 74 -16.68 -15.84 27.34
N ASP A 75 -16.46 -16.73 28.30
CA ASP A 75 -15.40 -16.67 29.30
C ASP A 75 -14.01 -16.62 28.63
N GLY A 76 -13.35 -15.46 28.61
CA GLY A 76 -12.03 -15.36 27.96
C GLY A 76 -11.31 -14.02 28.00
N TRP A 77 -11.92 -12.94 28.51
CA TRP A 77 -11.26 -11.64 28.61
C TRP A 77 -10.44 -11.57 29.91
N ARG A 78 -9.12 -11.39 29.81
CA ARG A 78 -8.25 -11.14 30.99
C ARG A 78 -7.59 -9.77 30.85
N LEU A 79 -8.15 -8.78 31.53
CA LEU A 79 -7.53 -7.47 31.73
C LEU A 79 -6.42 -7.60 32.79
N THR A 80 -5.21 -7.19 32.46
CA THR A 80 -4.13 -7.01 33.43
C THR A 80 -3.76 -5.54 33.53
N GLY A 81 -3.63 -5.01 34.75
CA GLY A 81 -3.21 -3.61 34.97
C GLY A 81 -4.34 -2.58 35.10
N TRP A 82 -5.60 -3.03 35.22
CA TRP A 82 -6.75 -2.15 35.47
C TRP A 82 -7.26 -2.22 36.92
N PRO A 83 -7.69 -1.10 37.54
CA PRO A 83 -7.48 0.27 37.09
C PRO A 83 -5.99 0.68 37.19
N PRO A 84 -5.49 1.59 36.33
CA PRO A 84 -4.15 2.12 36.49
C PRO A 84 -3.97 2.72 37.87
N ARG A 85 -2.90 2.33 38.57
CA ARG A 85 -2.53 3.02 39.79
C ARG A 85 -2.07 4.43 39.43
N LYS A 86 -2.39 5.41 40.29
CA LYS A 86 -1.96 6.80 40.11
C LYS A 86 -0.43 6.85 39.89
N GLY A 87 0.00 7.29 38.72
CA GLY A 87 1.42 7.39 38.34
C GLY A 87 2.02 6.17 37.63
N GLN A 88 1.21 5.18 37.25
CA GLN A 88 1.59 4.17 36.26
C GLN A 88 1.05 4.56 34.89
N ASP A 89 1.93 4.52 33.87
CA ASP A 89 1.48 4.31 32.50
C ASP A 89 0.81 2.93 32.50
N ALA A 90 -0.50 2.88 32.34
CA ALA A 90 -1.17 1.59 32.22
C ALA A 90 -0.73 1.00 30.88
N ASP A 91 -0.03 -0.12 30.88
CA ASP A 91 0.02 -0.96 29.68
C ASP A 91 -1.30 -1.73 29.61
N LEU A 92 -2.39 -1.03 29.29
CA LEU A 92 -3.67 -1.71 29.07
C LEU A 92 -3.59 -2.40 27.71
N ARG A 93 -3.39 -3.71 27.75
CA ARG A 93 -3.41 -4.56 26.57
C ARG A 93 -4.73 -5.29 26.50
N VAL A 94 -5.37 -5.23 25.34
CA VAL A 94 -6.58 -6.00 25.03
C VAL A 94 -6.18 -6.99 23.95
N THR A 95 -6.43 -8.28 24.15
CA THR A 95 -6.14 -9.30 23.13
C THR A 95 -7.47 -9.86 22.60
N VAL A 96 -7.61 -9.96 21.28
CA VAL A 96 -8.80 -10.48 20.59
C VAL A 96 -8.37 -11.42 19.48
N GLY A 97 -8.64 -12.71 19.63
CA GLY A 97 -8.02 -13.73 18.78
C GLY A 97 -6.50 -13.66 18.89
N ASP A 98 -5.82 -13.56 17.75
CA ASP A 98 -4.35 -13.43 17.66
C ASP A 98 -3.86 -11.96 17.69
N HIS A 99 -4.78 -11.00 17.80
CA HIS A 99 -4.45 -9.57 17.77
C HIS A 99 -4.29 -9.01 19.18
N THR A 100 -3.24 -8.23 19.40
CA THR A 100 -3.02 -7.49 20.65
C THR A 100 -3.12 -6.00 20.38
N TYR A 101 -4.05 -5.34 21.07
CA TYR A 101 -4.29 -3.92 21.04
C TYR A 101 -3.61 -3.26 22.24
N VAL A 102 -2.91 -2.16 21.99
CA VAL A 102 -2.21 -1.39 23.02
C VAL A 102 -2.97 -0.10 23.28
N TRP A 103 -3.15 0.24 24.55
CA TRP A 103 -3.74 1.50 24.98
C TRP A 103 -2.70 2.61 25.04
N GLU A 104 -3.00 3.71 24.36
CA GLU A 104 -2.23 4.95 24.48
C GLU A 104 -3.10 6.01 25.19
N PRO A 105 -2.80 6.36 26.45
CA PRO A 105 -3.50 7.44 27.14
C PRO A 105 -3.11 8.80 26.53
N GLY A 106 -4.03 9.41 25.78
CA GLY A 106 -3.94 10.80 25.32
C GLY A 106 -4.94 11.73 25.99
N GLU A 107 -4.98 13.01 25.59
CA GLU A 107 -5.82 14.12 26.10
C GLU A 107 -7.36 13.86 26.07
N GLY A 108 -7.83 12.85 26.80
CA GLY A 108 -9.23 12.44 26.80
C GLY A 108 -9.62 11.63 25.56
N THR A 109 -8.70 10.88 24.95
CA THR A 109 -8.98 9.93 23.86
C THR A 109 -8.39 8.56 24.18
N VAL A 110 -9.13 7.51 23.79
CA VAL A 110 -8.73 6.10 23.80
C VAL A 110 -8.48 5.71 22.35
N ALA A 111 -7.26 5.27 22.05
CA ALA A 111 -6.91 4.71 20.74
C ALA A 111 -6.64 3.20 20.87
N PHE A 112 -7.11 2.43 19.90
CA PHE A 112 -6.70 1.05 19.64
C PHE A 112 -6.23 0.96 18.20
N HIS A 113 -5.13 0.28 17.95
CA HIS A 113 -4.65 0.02 16.60
C HIS A 113 -4.11 -1.41 16.49
N ASP A 114 -4.37 -2.06 15.36
CA ASP A 114 -3.60 -3.21 14.88
C ASP A 114 -3.14 -2.93 13.43
N LYS A 115 -2.58 -3.95 12.75
CA LYS A 115 -2.09 -3.84 11.36
C LYS A 115 -3.20 -3.49 10.34
N THR A 116 -4.46 -3.67 10.68
CA THR A 116 -5.64 -3.64 9.80
C THR A 116 -6.71 -2.63 10.21
N VAL A 117 -6.83 -2.30 11.50
CA VAL A 117 -7.90 -1.48 12.06
C VAL A 117 -7.34 -0.44 13.01
N ARG A 118 -7.82 0.80 12.87
CA ARG A 118 -7.63 1.87 13.84
C ARG A 118 -8.97 2.31 14.43
N PHE A 119 -9.01 2.49 15.74
CA PHE A 119 -10.14 3.03 16.47
C PHE A 119 -9.69 4.16 17.38
N ASP A 120 -10.31 5.33 17.25
CA ASP A 120 -10.10 6.47 18.15
C ASP A 120 -11.44 6.89 18.77
N ALA A 121 -11.53 6.97 20.11
CA ALA A 121 -12.73 7.41 20.82
C ALA A 121 -12.43 8.46 21.91
N PRO A 122 -13.15 9.59 21.95
CA PRO A 122 -13.04 10.53 23.06
C PRO A 122 -13.62 9.94 24.36
N MET A 123 -12.83 9.95 25.43
CA MET A 123 -13.22 9.56 26.78
C MET A 123 -13.96 10.70 27.48
N LYS A 124 -15.29 10.65 27.52
CA LYS A 124 -16.10 11.60 28.29
C LYS A 124 -16.14 11.18 29.76
N ARG A 125 -15.30 11.85 30.58
CA ARG A 125 -15.33 11.98 32.06
C ARG A 125 -15.85 10.76 32.85
N TRP A 126 -14.94 10.12 33.59
CA TRP A 126 -15.22 8.96 34.43
C TRP A 126 -15.82 9.31 35.80
N LYS A 127 -16.83 8.54 36.22
CA LYS A 127 -17.24 8.36 37.63
C LYS A 127 -17.17 6.87 37.95
N SER A 128 -16.58 6.53 39.09
CA SER A 128 -16.09 5.19 39.46
C SER A 128 -17.13 4.07 39.62
N THR A 129 -18.37 4.29 39.18
CA THR A 129 -19.50 3.37 39.35
C THR A 129 -20.40 3.25 38.12
N GLU A 130 -20.09 3.93 37.00
CA GLU A 130 -20.93 3.94 35.81
C GLU A 130 -20.27 3.25 34.61
N LEU A 131 -21.13 2.63 33.78
CA LEU A 131 -20.78 2.08 32.48
C LEU A 131 -20.08 3.14 31.63
N VAL A 132 -18.85 2.85 31.19
CA VAL A 132 -18.13 3.73 30.25
C VAL A 132 -18.55 3.35 28.84
N HIS A 133 -19.27 4.26 28.19
CA HIS A 133 -19.57 4.18 26.77
C HIS A 133 -18.49 4.91 25.98
N LEU A 134 -17.61 4.15 25.34
CA LEU A 134 -16.73 4.67 24.29
C LEU A 134 -17.46 4.53 22.96
N VAL A 135 -17.59 5.64 22.25
CA VAL A 135 -18.06 5.68 20.86
C VAL A 135 -16.95 6.33 20.06
N GLY A 136 -16.36 5.57 19.16
CA GLY A 136 -15.28 6.01 18.29
C GLY A 136 -15.52 5.60 16.84
N GLU A 137 -14.76 6.22 15.95
CA GLU A 137 -14.75 5.91 14.53
C GLU A 137 -13.79 4.72 14.29
N VAL A 138 -14.26 3.67 13.64
CA VAL A 138 -13.41 2.60 13.10
C VAL A 138 -12.97 2.98 11.70
N ARG A 139 -11.66 2.98 11.47
CA ARG A 139 -11.07 3.14 10.15
C ARG A 139 -10.44 1.83 9.73
N CYS A 140 -10.98 1.22 8.67
CA CYS A 140 -10.34 0.06 8.04
C CYS A 140 -9.12 0.56 7.25
N GLU A 141 -7.93 0.13 7.64
CA GLU A 141 -6.68 0.57 7.04
C GLU A 141 -6.23 -0.33 5.87
N SER A 142 -6.93 -1.42 5.57
CA SER A 142 -6.67 -2.31 4.42
C SER A 142 -7.77 -2.22 3.35
N LEU A 143 -7.40 -2.44 2.09
CA LEU A 143 -8.29 -2.47 0.91
C LEU A 143 -8.85 -3.89 0.69
N ASP A 144 -9.00 -4.67 1.76
CA ASP A 144 -9.23 -6.10 1.63
C ASP A 144 -10.56 -6.41 0.95
N ALA A 145 -11.54 -5.49 1.00
CA ALA A 145 -12.79 -5.62 0.26
C ALA A 145 -12.50 -5.78 -1.24
N LYS A 146 -13.07 -6.82 -1.87
CA LYS A 146 -13.10 -6.97 -3.33
C LYS A 146 -13.90 -5.82 -3.94
N VAL A 147 -13.27 -4.66 -4.07
CA VAL A 147 -13.84 -3.50 -4.74
C VAL A 147 -14.09 -3.92 -6.20
N PRO A 148 -15.33 -3.84 -6.69
CA PRO A 148 -15.60 -4.11 -8.10
C PRO A 148 -14.76 -3.18 -8.98
N ILE A 149 -14.01 -3.75 -9.91
CA ILE A 149 -13.19 -2.96 -10.83
C ILE A 149 -14.10 -2.32 -11.87
N ALA A 150 -14.06 -0.99 -11.95
CA ALA A 150 -14.89 -0.22 -12.86
C ALA A 150 -14.63 -0.62 -14.32
N LYS A 151 -15.67 -0.71 -15.14
CA LYS A 151 -15.56 -1.13 -16.55
C LYS A 151 -14.67 -0.20 -17.36
N GLU A 152 -14.64 1.07 -17.00
CA GLU A 152 -13.82 2.12 -17.58
C GLU A 152 -12.33 1.88 -17.32
N VAL A 153 -11.97 1.33 -16.14
CA VAL A 153 -10.60 0.95 -15.80
C VAL A 153 -10.16 -0.27 -16.60
N VAL A 154 -11.04 -1.27 -16.73
CA VAL A 154 -10.79 -2.45 -17.59
C VAL A 154 -10.60 -2.03 -19.05
N ALA A 155 -11.49 -1.17 -19.57
CA ALA A 155 -11.41 -0.65 -20.93
C ALA A 155 -10.14 0.20 -21.15
N LEU A 156 -9.75 1.00 -20.16
CA LEU A 156 -8.52 1.78 -20.21
C LEU A 156 -7.30 0.87 -20.32
N LEU A 157 -7.17 -0.12 -19.44
CA LEU A 157 -6.07 -1.08 -19.48
C LEU A 157 -6.01 -1.82 -20.81
N GLY A 158 -7.16 -2.33 -21.27
CA GLY A 158 -7.26 -3.04 -22.56
C GLY A 158 -6.99 -2.16 -23.78
N SER A 159 -7.13 -0.83 -23.68
CA SER A 159 -6.76 0.10 -24.76
C SER A 159 -5.29 0.50 -24.75
N SER A 160 -4.61 0.31 -23.62
CA SER A 160 -3.20 0.69 -23.42
C SER A 160 -2.22 -0.41 -23.82
N SER A 161 -2.72 -1.62 -24.13
CA SER A 161 -1.93 -2.78 -24.55
C SER A 161 -2.68 -3.58 -25.61
N SER A 162 -1.95 -4.39 -26.39
CA SER A 162 -2.55 -5.39 -27.28
C SER A 162 -2.79 -6.74 -26.59
N ALA A 163 -2.30 -6.89 -25.35
CA ALA A 163 -2.47 -8.09 -24.54
C ALA A 163 -3.88 -8.18 -23.94
N GLU A 164 -4.31 -9.41 -23.66
CA GLU A 164 -5.58 -9.67 -22.99
C GLU A 164 -5.56 -9.19 -21.54
N VAL A 165 -6.61 -8.49 -21.12
CA VAL A 165 -6.78 -8.07 -19.72
C VAL A 165 -7.17 -9.26 -18.87
N ARG A 166 -6.39 -9.52 -17.83
CA ARG A 166 -6.62 -10.56 -16.83
C ARG A 166 -7.39 -9.98 -15.63
N PRO A 167 -8.39 -10.68 -15.08
CA PRO A 167 -9.19 -10.23 -13.94
C PRO A 167 -8.50 -10.46 -12.58
N PHE A 168 -7.17 -10.44 -12.57
CA PHE A 168 -6.33 -10.64 -11.39
C PHE A 168 -4.94 -10.04 -11.63
N ALA A 169 -4.25 -9.67 -10.55
CA ALA A 169 -2.79 -9.54 -10.54
C ALA A 169 -2.15 -10.87 -10.14
N THR A 170 -0.87 -11.07 -10.46
CA THR A 170 -0.13 -12.27 -10.05
C THR A 170 0.90 -11.97 -8.97
N TYR A 171 1.11 -12.96 -8.09
CA TYR A 171 2.19 -12.98 -7.08
C TYR A 171 2.75 -14.40 -6.96
N GLU A 172 3.71 -14.63 -6.07
CA GLU A 172 4.49 -15.88 -6.01
C GLU A 172 5.03 -16.32 -7.38
N PHE A 173 5.74 -15.42 -8.06
CA PHE A 173 6.36 -15.71 -9.35
C PHE A 173 5.36 -16.16 -10.44
N GLY A 174 4.15 -15.61 -10.40
CA GLY A 174 3.08 -15.91 -11.37
C GLY A 174 2.10 -17.01 -10.95
N ARG A 175 2.39 -17.76 -9.88
CA ARG A 175 1.60 -18.96 -9.50
C ARG A 175 0.28 -18.62 -8.84
N ALA A 176 0.26 -17.55 -8.03
CA ALA A 176 -0.90 -17.16 -7.27
C ALA A 176 -1.55 -15.90 -7.85
N LYS A 177 -2.83 -15.69 -7.55
CA LYS A 177 -3.69 -14.67 -8.18
C LYS A 177 -4.41 -13.83 -7.13
N ASP A 178 -4.38 -12.52 -7.31
CA ASP A 178 -5.11 -11.55 -6.50
C ASP A 178 -6.20 -10.86 -7.32
N ALA A 179 -7.46 -11.10 -6.96
CA ALA A 179 -8.62 -10.56 -7.66
C ALA A 179 -8.97 -9.10 -7.29
N ARG A 180 -8.20 -8.45 -6.40
CA ARG A 180 -8.36 -7.02 -6.07
C ARG A 180 -7.87 -6.10 -7.20
N ALA A 181 -7.10 -6.62 -8.15
CA ALA A 181 -6.53 -5.87 -9.27
C ALA A 181 -6.74 -6.60 -10.61
N ILE A 182 -6.52 -5.88 -11.71
CA ILE A 182 -6.46 -6.43 -13.06
C ILE A 182 -5.05 -6.25 -13.62
N SER A 183 -4.68 -7.04 -14.62
CA SER A 183 -3.38 -6.89 -15.24
C SER A 183 -3.34 -7.25 -16.72
N VAL A 184 -2.24 -6.88 -17.36
CA VAL A 184 -1.82 -7.37 -18.67
C VAL A 184 -0.36 -7.81 -18.57
N VAL A 185 0.03 -8.81 -19.36
CA VAL A 185 1.43 -9.21 -19.51
C VAL A 185 1.95 -8.63 -20.82
N VAL A 186 3.06 -7.89 -20.74
CA VAL A 186 3.63 -7.12 -21.85
C VAL A 186 5.15 -7.21 -21.83
N SER A 187 5.81 -6.87 -22.94
CA SER A 187 7.27 -6.85 -22.95
C SER A 187 7.81 -5.86 -21.93
N GLU A 188 8.90 -6.21 -21.24
CA GLU A 188 9.57 -5.40 -20.22
C GLU A 188 9.81 -3.94 -20.68
N SER A 189 10.26 -3.77 -21.93
CA SER A 189 10.53 -2.46 -22.53
C SER A 189 9.30 -1.56 -22.68
N SER A 190 8.10 -2.13 -22.74
CA SER A 190 6.84 -1.39 -22.94
C SER A 190 6.16 -1.01 -21.63
N ALA A 191 6.40 -1.77 -20.56
CA ALA A 191 5.69 -1.63 -19.30
C ALA A 191 5.82 -0.23 -18.65
N PRO A 192 7.01 0.41 -18.58
CA PRO A 192 7.12 1.74 -18.00
C PRO A 192 6.24 2.78 -18.73
N GLY A 193 6.20 2.72 -20.07
CA GLY A 193 5.39 3.64 -20.87
C GLY A 193 3.89 3.42 -20.65
N ILE A 194 3.45 2.16 -20.52
CA ILE A 194 2.06 1.81 -20.24
C ILE A 194 1.67 2.28 -18.83
N VAL A 195 2.50 2.01 -17.82
CA VAL A 195 2.24 2.44 -16.42
C VAL A 195 2.06 3.96 -16.34
N GLU A 196 2.95 4.73 -16.95
CA GLU A 196 2.86 6.20 -16.95
C GLU A 196 1.61 6.70 -17.70
N ALA A 197 1.30 6.10 -18.87
CA ALA A 197 0.10 6.46 -19.63
C ALA A 197 -1.20 6.16 -18.87
N LEU A 198 -1.24 5.04 -18.14
CA LEU A 198 -2.36 4.69 -17.27
C LEU A 198 -2.48 5.67 -16.11
N ARG A 199 -1.41 5.92 -15.36
CA ARG A 199 -1.41 6.86 -14.22
C ARG A 199 -1.82 8.27 -14.60
N ALA A 200 -1.48 8.72 -15.80
CA ALA A 200 -1.89 10.03 -16.29
C ALA A 200 -3.42 10.15 -16.50
N ARG A 201 -4.09 9.02 -16.75
CA ARG A 201 -5.53 8.96 -17.08
C ARG A 201 -6.40 8.43 -15.95
N LEU A 202 -5.86 7.62 -15.06
CA LEU A 202 -6.57 7.05 -13.92
C LEU A 202 -7.05 8.14 -12.95
N GLY A 203 -8.28 7.94 -12.47
CA GLY A 203 -8.90 8.81 -11.46
C GLY A 203 -8.29 8.63 -10.07
N LYS A 204 -8.71 9.46 -9.11
CA LYS A 204 -8.33 9.28 -7.71
C LYS A 204 -8.80 7.92 -7.20
N GLY A 205 -8.00 7.29 -6.35
CA GLY A 205 -8.32 5.98 -5.79
C GLY A 205 -7.85 4.80 -6.65
N TRP A 206 -7.16 5.05 -7.77
CA TRP A 206 -6.63 4.04 -8.67
C TRP A 206 -5.15 4.32 -8.96
N SER A 207 -4.38 3.26 -9.17
CA SER A 207 -3.00 3.38 -9.65
C SER A 207 -2.65 2.20 -10.54
N ALA A 208 -1.59 2.38 -11.34
CA ALA A 208 -0.96 1.32 -12.10
C ALA A 208 0.48 1.12 -11.62
N TRP A 209 1.04 -0.07 -11.71
CA TRP A 209 2.45 -0.34 -11.40
C TRP A 209 2.94 -1.57 -12.17
N GLN A 210 4.25 -1.78 -12.19
CA GLN A 210 4.81 -3.03 -12.69
C GLN A 210 4.74 -4.10 -11.59
N GLY A 211 4.09 -5.23 -11.90
CA GLY A 211 3.92 -6.36 -10.99
C GLY A 211 5.01 -7.42 -11.16
N THR A 212 4.59 -8.68 -11.13
CA THR A 212 5.46 -9.84 -11.34
C THR A 212 6.29 -9.70 -12.62
N SER A 213 7.61 -9.80 -12.47
CA SER A 213 8.58 -9.72 -13.57
C SER A 213 9.32 -11.05 -13.83
N ARG A 214 9.21 -12.00 -12.91
CA ARG A 214 9.82 -13.34 -12.98
C ARG A 214 8.75 -14.42 -12.91
N PHE A 215 8.21 -14.81 -14.06
CA PHE A 215 7.25 -15.91 -14.15
C PHE A 215 7.98 -17.26 -14.20
N VAL A 216 7.77 -18.11 -13.18
CA VAL A 216 8.43 -19.44 -13.15
C VAL A 216 7.84 -20.40 -14.18
N ASP A 217 6.53 -20.32 -14.44
CA ASP A 217 5.84 -21.30 -15.26
C ASP A 217 5.64 -20.86 -16.73
N GLU A 218 5.88 -19.59 -17.05
CA GLU A 218 5.54 -19.03 -18.37
C GLU A 218 6.76 -18.83 -19.30
N GLY A 219 7.98 -18.98 -18.79
CA GLY A 219 9.22 -19.09 -19.59
C GLY A 219 9.52 -17.90 -20.51
N HIS A 220 8.85 -16.76 -20.30
CA HIS A 220 9.04 -15.51 -21.04
C HIS A 220 9.62 -14.43 -20.12
N HIS A 221 10.24 -13.41 -20.73
CA HIS A 221 10.79 -12.23 -20.06
C HIS A 221 9.79 -11.07 -20.07
N ASP A 222 8.49 -11.38 -20.14
CA ASP A 222 7.46 -10.36 -20.08
C ASP A 222 7.18 -9.99 -18.62
N VAL A 223 6.63 -8.80 -18.43
CA VAL A 223 6.32 -8.26 -17.12
C VAL A 223 4.85 -7.95 -17.01
N GLU A 224 4.33 -8.07 -15.80
CA GLU A 224 2.97 -7.69 -15.48
C GLU A 224 2.85 -6.17 -15.36
N VAL A 225 1.86 -5.57 -16.02
CA VAL A 225 1.37 -4.24 -15.67
C VAL A 225 0.04 -4.40 -14.95
N VAL A 226 0.00 -3.95 -13.71
CA VAL A 226 -1.14 -4.10 -12.80
C VAL A 226 -1.87 -2.77 -12.68
N VAL A 227 -3.19 -2.82 -12.58
CA VAL A 227 -4.05 -1.69 -12.19
C VAL A 227 -4.96 -2.13 -11.06
N GLY A 228 -4.95 -1.37 -9.96
CA GLY A 228 -5.74 -1.70 -8.77
C GLY A 228 -6.22 -0.47 -8.01
N PRO A 229 -7.19 -0.65 -7.10
CA PRO A 229 -7.61 0.38 -6.18
C PRO A 229 -6.47 0.69 -5.20
N VAL A 230 -6.26 1.97 -4.89
CA VAL A 230 -5.27 2.42 -3.89
C VAL A 230 -5.79 3.63 -3.12
N ARG A 231 -5.52 3.69 -1.82
CA ARG A 231 -5.63 4.91 -1.00
C ARG A 231 -4.28 5.58 -0.81
N GLY A 232 -3.20 4.81 -0.94
CA GLY A 232 -1.81 5.26 -0.92
C GLY A 232 -0.84 4.19 -1.41
N PRO A 233 0.46 4.48 -1.47
CA PRO A 233 1.47 3.58 -2.03
C PRO A 233 1.55 2.22 -1.32
N ALA A 234 1.25 2.18 -0.02
CA ALA A 234 1.25 0.96 0.78
C ALA A 234 0.21 -0.08 0.33
N ASP A 235 -0.88 0.32 -0.32
CA ASP A 235 -1.86 -0.63 -0.84
C ASP A 235 -1.27 -1.44 -2.01
N ILE A 236 -0.31 -0.88 -2.76
CA ILE A 236 0.41 -1.60 -3.83
C ILE A 236 1.21 -2.77 -3.23
N ILE A 237 1.86 -2.55 -2.09
CA ILE A 237 2.64 -3.57 -1.37
C ILE A 237 1.74 -4.75 -0.98
N ARG A 238 0.53 -4.47 -0.48
CA ARG A 238 -0.46 -5.51 -0.11
C ARG A 238 -1.00 -6.28 -1.30
N ILE A 239 -1.27 -5.61 -2.42
CA ILE A 239 -1.78 -6.27 -3.63
C ILE A 239 -0.67 -7.09 -4.30
N ALA A 240 0.57 -6.62 -4.24
CA ALA A 240 1.74 -7.33 -4.77
C ALA A 240 2.19 -8.51 -3.88
N HIS A 241 1.66 -8.63 -2.66
CA HIS A 241 2.08 -9.62 -1.66
C HIS A 241 3.60 -9.62 -1.44
N VAL A 242 4.19 -8.43 -1.28
CA VAL A 242 5.62 -8.32 -0.96
C VAL A 242 5.86 -9.04 0.36
N ASP A 243 6.70 -10.08 0.38
CA ASP A 243 6.89 -10.95 1.53
C ASP A 243 8.38 -11.30 1.70
N PRO A 244 9.15 -10.51 2.48
CA PRO A 244 10.59 -10.69 2.64
C PRO A 244 10.91 -11.77 3.68
N VAL A 245 10.44 -12.99 3.43
CA VAL A 245 10.47 -14.12 4.36
C VAL A 245 11.89 -14.48 4.82
N ASN A 246 12.91 -14.27 3.97
CA ASN A 246 14.31 -14.56 4.30
C ASN A 246 14.89 -13.63 5.39
N TYR A 247 14.17 -12.58 5.75
CA TYR A 247 14.56 -11.58 6.75
C TYR A 247 13.62 -11.55 7.96
N ASP A 248 12.81 -12.59 8.16
CA ASP A 248 11.78 -12.66 9.22
C ASP A 248 10.81 -11.46 9.22
N LEU A 249 10.60 -10.88 8.03
CA LEU A 249 9.68 -9.77 7.80
C LEU A 249 8.40 -10.28 7.14
N THR A 250 7.29 -9.58 7.40
CA THR A 250 5.99 -9.82 6.78
C THR A 250 5.63 -8.70 5.81
N THR A 251 4.65 -8.94 4.93
CA THR A 251 4.04 -7.89 4.09
C THR A 251 3.65 -6.65 4.87
N GLU A 252 3.10 -6.82 6.08
CA GLU A 252 2.66 -5.69 6.89
C GLU A 252 3.82 -4.88 7.50
N ASP A 253 5.01 -5.49 7.66
CA ASP A 253 6.19 -4.75 8.11
C ASP A 253 6.72 -3.86 6.97
N VAL A 254 6.66 -4.35 5.72
CA VAL A 254 6.93 -3.55 4.52
C VAL A 254 5.90 -2.43 4.35
N VAL A 255 4.62 -2.72 4.54
CA VAL A 255 3.56 -1.71 4.53
C VAL A 255 3.81 -0.61 5.56
N ALA A 256 4.13 -0.98 6.80
CA ALA A 256 4.41 -0.03 7.87
C ALA A 256 5.61 0.87 7.50
N LYS A 257 6.68 0.27 6.94
CA LYS A 257 7.86 1.01 6.50
C LYS A 257 7.55 1.98 5.34
N VAL A 258 6.84 1.52 4.32
CA VAL A 258 6.45 2.35 3.17
C VAL A 258 5.53 3.49 3.59
N ARG A 259 4.62 3.28 4.55
CA ARG A 259 3.78 4.34 5.13
C ARG A 259 4.60 5.41 5.84
N ALA A 260 5.54 4.99 6.69
CA ALA A 260 6.41 5.93 7.39
C ALA A 260 7.21 6.80 6.39
N TRP A 261 7.74 6.19 5.34
CA TRP A 261 8.42 6.94 4.28
C TRP A 261 7.49 7.80 3.43
N ASP A 262 6.26 7.37 3.15
CA ASP A 262 5.28 8.17 2.41
C ASP A 262 4.84 9.41 3.20
N GLU A 263 4.61 9.27 4.50
CA GLU A 263 4.32 10.38 5.39
C GLU A 263 5.48 11.38 5.42
N GLN A 264 6.71 10.88 5.59
CA GLN A 264 7.89 11.72 5.76
C GLN A 264 8.37 12.38 4.45
N TYR A 265 8.42 11.61 3.36
CA TYR A 265 9.06 12.01 2.11
C TYR A 265 8.11 11.99 0.92
N GLY A 266 6.94 11.36 1.03
CA GLY A 266 6.11 11.02 -0.12
C GLY A 266 6.77 9.91 -0.94
N VAL A 267 6.03 8.84 -1.19
CA VAL A 267 6.52 7.66 -1.91
C VAL A 267 5.67 7.43 -3.15
N ASP A 268 6.33 7.00 -4.22
CA ASP A 268 5.71 6.51 -5.43
C ASP A 268 6.29 5.12 -5.76
N VAL A 269 5.51 4.07 -5.52
CA VAL A 269 5.89 2.68 -5.82
C VAL A 269 5.73 2.45 -7.32
N ARG A 270 6.82 2.15 -8.01
CA ARG A 270 6.87 1.96 -9.48
C ARG A 270 6.72 0.51 -9.87
N GLN A 271 7.35 -0.37 -9.10
CA GLN A 271 7.32 -1.81 -9.27
C GLN A 271 7.18 -2.46 -7.90
N ALA A 272 6.39 -3.52 -7.82
CA ALA A 272 6.28 -4.35 -6.63
C ALA A 272 5.92 -5.78 -7.04
N ASP A 273 6.68 -6.74 -6.56
CA ASP A 273 6.37 -8.17 -6.59
C ASP A 273 6.74 -8.82 -5.25
N VAL A 274 6.62 -10.15 -5.15
CA VAL A 274 6.77 -10.88 -3.89
C VAL A 274 8.11 -10.63 -3.20
N GLU A 275 9.19 -10.37 -3.95
CA GLU A 275 10.56 -10.26 -3.41
C GLU A 275 11.17 -8.87 -3.59
N SER A 276 10.54 -7.97 -4.35
CA SER A 276 11.16 -6.68 -4.71
C SER A 276 10.18 -5.52 -4.82
N VAL A 277 10.68 -4.32 -4.51
CA VAL A 277 9.94 -3.05 -4.61
C VAL A 277 10.85 -1.95 -5.16
N GLU A 278 10.50 -1.37 -6.30
CA GLU A 278 11.08 -0.09 -6.75
C GLU A 278 10.20 1.06 -6.26
N LEU A 279 10.81 2.02 -5.56
CA LEU A 279 10.11 3.21 -5.11
C LEU A 279 10.90 4.50 -5.38
N ALA A 280 10.16 5.59 -5.61
CA ALA A 280 10.68 6.94 -5.74
C ALA A 280 10.22 7.81 -4.57
N PHE A 281 11.09 8.69 -4.09
CA PHE A 281 10.78 9.68 -3.06
C PHE A 281 10.46 11.04 -3.69
N ILE A 282 9.31 11.62 -3.33
CA ILE A 282 8.80 12.86 -3.93
C ILE A 282 9.46 14.11 -3.31
N ARG A 283 9.69 14.09 -2.00
CA ARG A 283 10.15 15.23 -1.18
C ARG A 283 11.32 14.82 -0.29
N LEU A 284 12.38 14.25 -0.86
CA LEU A 284 13.56 13.81 -0.10
C LEU A 284 14.69 14.87 -0.09
N PRO A 285 14.93 15.55 1.05
CA PRO A 285 16.02 16.51 1.17
C PRO A 285 17.38 15.82 1.13
N ASP A 286 18.38 16.43 0.50
CA ASP A 286 19.74 15.85 0.38
C ASP A 286 20.39 15.55 1.74
N ALA A 287 20.09 16.35 2.76
CA ALA A 287 20.60 16.17 4.11
C ALA A 287 20.07 14.90 4.80
N ALA A 288 18.91 14.38 4.38
CA ALA A 288 18.32 13.16 4.94
C ALA A 288 18.91 11.88 4.34
N VAL A 289 19.56 11.97 3.17
CA VAL A 289 20.04 10.82 2.39
C VAL A 289 20.98 9.89 3.18
N PRO A 290 21.97 10.36 3.96
CA PRO A 290 22.85 9.46 4.71
C PRO A 290 22.10 8.63 5.76
N ALA A 291 21.14 9.25 6.47
CA ALA A 291 20.34 8.56 7.46
C ALA A 291 19.39 7.54 6.80
N LEU A 292 18.75 7.94 5.70
CA LEU A 292 17.87 7.06 4.93
C LEU A 292 18.63 5.86 4.35
N ALA A 293 19.84 6.04 3.82
CA ALA A 293 20.65 4.94 3.30
C ALA A 293 20.97 3.89 4.39
N LYS A 294 21.27 4.36 5.61
CA LYS A 294 21.47 3.48 6.77
C LYS A 294 20.18 2.75 7.15
N GLU A 295 19.07 3.46 7.20
CA GLU A 295 17.76 2.86 7.50
C GLU A 295 17.35 1.80 6.46
N ILE A 296 17.59 2.06 5.18
CA ILE A 296 17.34 1.09 4.11
C ILE A 296 18.21 -0.14 4.30
N TYR A 297 19.50 0.01 4.61
CA TYR A 297 20.37 -1.14 4.85
C TYR A 297 19.92 -1.97 6.04
N GLU A 298 19.45 -1.34 7.13
CA GLU A 298 18.90 -2.05 8.27
C GLU A 298 17.60 -2.81 7.93
N PHE A 299 16.80 -2.30 6.99
CA PHE A 299 15.52 -2.89 6.60
C PHE A 299 15.61 -3.90 5.43
N CYS A 300 16.58 -3.71 4.54
CA CYS A 300 16.83 -4.51 3.35
C CYS A 300 18.34 -4.54 3.08
N PRO A 301 19.09 -5.37 3.83
CA PRO A 301 20.55 -5.47 3.72
C PRO A 301 21.04 -5.76 2.30
N ASP A 302 20.29 -6.58 1.55
CA ASP A 302 20.60 -6.95 0.16
C ASP A 302 20.67 -5.77 -0.81
N SER A 303 20.01 -4.65 -0.50
CA SER A 303 20.17 -3.41 -1.27
C SER A 303 21.65 -2.99 -1.37
N VAL A 304 22.45 -3.36 -0.36
CA VAL A 304 23.89 -3.11 -0.29
C VAL A 304 24.69 -4.39 -0.52
N ASP A 305 24.43 -5.45 0.26
CA ASP A 305 25.30 -6.63 0.33
C ASP A 305 25.31 -7.42 -0.98
N GLN A 306 24.17 -7.48 -1.68
CA GLN A 306 24.03 -8.09 -3.01
C GLN A 306 23.84 -7.05 -4.13
N GLY A 307 23.39 -5.85 -3.78
CA GLY A 307 23.14 -4.75 -4.70
C GLY A 307 24.36 -3.87 -4.93
N VAL A 308 24.35 -2.68 -4.32
CA VAL A 308 25.26 -1.58 -4.71
C VAL A 308 26.66 -1.65 -4.08
N GLY A 309 26.88 -2.56 -3.14
CA GLY A 309 28.18 -2.87 -2.54
C GLY A 309 28.63 -1.97 -1.38
N SER A 310 28.07 -0.76 -1.19
CA SER A 310 28.30 0.02 0.04
C SER A 310 27.18 1.02 0.37
N LEU A 311 27.13 1.47 1.63
CA LEU A 311 26.24 2.54 2.09
C LEU A 311 26.48 3.87 1.34
N GLU A 312 27.73 4.18 1.01
CA GLU A 312 28.09 5.38 0.25
C GLU A 312 27.55 5.31 -1.19
N ALA A 313 27.65 4.14 -1.82
CA ALA A 313 27.09 3.90 -3.15
C ALA A 313 25.55 4.01 -3.13
N LEU A 314 24.90 3.44 -2.10
CA LEU A 314 23.46 3.54 -1.92
C LEU A 314 23.02 4.99 -1.76
N ALA A 315 23.69 5.74 -0.88
CA ALA A 315 23.45 7.16 -0.68
C ALA A 315 23.68 7.98 -1.97
N ALA A 316 24.66 7.62 -2.80
CA ALA A 316 24.91 8.29 -4.07
C ALA A 316 23.74 8.07 -5.05
N ILE A 317 23.25 6.83 -5.17
CA ILE A 317 22.09 6.50 -6.02
C ILE A 317 20.83 7.22 -5.55
N ILE A 318 20.55 7.17 -4.24
CA ILE A 318 19.40 7.88 -3.65
C ILE A 318 19.49 9.38 -3.93
N ARG A 319 20.67 10.00 -3.81
CA ARG A 319 20.84 11.43 -4.08
C ARG A 319 20.61 11.78 -5.54
N ALA A 320 21.13 10.97 -6.46
CA ALA A 320 21.05 11.23 -7.90
C ALA A 320 19.65 10.97 -8.47
N HIS A 321 19.00 9.90 -8.04
CA HIS A 321 17.77 9.41 -8.67
C HIS A 321 16.53 9.58 -7.80
N LYS A 322 16.71 9.82 -6.50
CA LYS A 322 15.62 9.85 -5.50
C LYS A 322 14.77 8.57 -5.57
N ARG A 323 15.44 7.45 -5.84
CA ARG A 323 14.83 6.13 -6.05
C ARG A 323 15.68 5.05 -5.41
N ILE A 324 15.02 3.97 -5.04
CA ILE A 324 15.64 2.74 -4.55
C ILE A 324 14.93 1.53 -5.12
N VAL A 325 15.66 0.42 -5.16
CA VAL A 325 15.10 -0.92 -5.33
C VAL A 325 15.40 -1.66 -4.04
N LEU A 326 14.34 -2.15 -3.41
CA LEU A 326 14.42 -3.11 -2.31
C LEU A 326 14.28 -4.50 -2.92
N TRP A 327 15.10 -5.43 -2.49
CA TRP A 327 15.06 -6.83 -2.91
C TRP A 327 15.51 -7.67 -1.73
N TRP A 328 14.78 -8.74 -1.44
CA TRP A 328 15.09 -9.66 -0.35
C TRP A 328 15.18 -11.08 -0.90
N ASP A 329 16.41 -11.58 -1.02
CA ASP A 329 16.73 -12.96 -1.45
C ASP A 329 17.33 -13.78 -0.30
#